data_AF-A0A317CGJ6-F1
#
_entry.id   AF-A0A317CGJ6-F1
#
_cell.length_a   1.000
_cell.length_b   1.000
_cell.length_c   1.000
_cell.angle_alpha   90.00
_cell.angle_beta   90.00
_cell.angle_gamma   90.00
#
_symmetry.space_group_name_H-M   'P 1'
#
loop_
_entity.id
_entity.type
_entity.pdbx_description
1 polymer ?
#
loop_
_entity_poly.entity_id
_entity_poly.type
_entity_poly.pdbx_seq_one_letter_code
_entity_poly.pdbx_strand_id
1 'polypeptide(L)'
;MTAPTLLRPTGAPLPAFSAVVESIPYAPAKTTLQGEITLSVTDTGLIVYRANNPIAWIVSGYHKGQQDLQPKECSFVDVSYFRQTQRGQNLETADFFTLQEAIEFITDTFGGES
;
A
#
# COMPACT_ATOMS: atom_id res chain seq x y z
N MET A 1 -7.66 33.34 49.41
CA MET A 1 -6.98 32.31 48.60
C MET A 1 -8.03 31.69 47.69
N THR A 2 -7.96 32.00 46.41
CA THR A 2 -8.90 31.56 45.37
C THR A 2 -8.06 31.29 44.12
N ALA A 3 -7.89 30.02 43.76
CA ALA A 3 -7.60 29.65 42.37
C ALA A 3 -8.96 29.34 41.74
N PRO A 4 -9.28 29.74 40.49
CA PRO A 4 -8.73 29.10 39.29
C PRO A 4 -8.65 30.10 38.09
N THR A 5 -8.21 29.79 36.87
CA THR A 5 -8.71 28.79 35.93
C THR A 5 -7.72 28.69 34.78
N LEU A 6 -7.16 27.50 34.55
CA LEU A 6 -6.45 27.21 33.31
C LEU A 6 -7.48 27.08 32.20
N LEU A 7 -7.44 28.00 31.23
CA LEU A 7 -8.15 27.88 29.97
C LEU A 7 -7.68 26.59 29.29
N ARG A 8 -8.57 25.59 29.22
CA ARG A 8 -8.39 24.44 28.35
C ARG A 8 -8.24 24.97 26.92
N PRO A 9 -7.19 24.59 26.16
CA PRO A 9 -7.22 24.79 24.72
C PRO A 9 -8.43 24.00 24.22
N THR A 10 -9.38 24.71 23.64
CA THR A 10 -10.42 24.12 22.80
C THR A 10 -9.68 23.39 21.69
N GLY A 11 -9.61 22.06 21.82
CA GLY A 11 -9.04 21.21 20.78
C GLY A 11 -9.71 21.58 19.47
N ALA A 12 -8.94 22.15 18.54
CA ALA A 12 -9.37 22.24 17.17
C ALA A 12 -9.79 20.82 16.76
N PRO A 13 -11.02 20.61 16.26
CA PRO A 13 -11.35 19.31 15.70
C PRO A 13 -10.33 19.07 14.59
N LEU A 14 -9.55 17.99 14.73
CA LEU A 14 -8.80 17.48 13.57
C LEU A 14 -9.81 17.36 12.43
N PRO A 15 -9.48 17.79 11.20
CA PRO A 15 -10.38 17.59 10.08
C PRO A 15 -10.76 16.12 10.10
N ALA A 16 -12.06 15.85 10.20
CA ALA A 16 -12.56 14.49 10.16
C ALA A 16 -12.02 13.90 8.85
N PHE A 17 -11.04 13.00 8.95
CA PHE A 17 -10.88 11.99 7.94
C PHE A 17 -12.26 11.34 7.88
N SER A 18 -13.04 11.70 6.87
CA SER A 18 -14.26 10.97 6.55
C SER A 18 -13.80 9.52 6.51
N ALA A 19 -14.32 8.71 7.43
CA ALA A 19 -13.98 7.31 7.55
C ALA A 19 -14.60 6.58 6.37
N VAL A 20 -14.14 6.89 5.16
CA VAL A 20 -14.05 5.94 4.08
C VAL A 20 -12.89 5.02 4.45
N VAL A 21 -13.05 4.32 5.58
CA VAL A 21 -12.61 2.93 5.64
C VAL A 21 -13.65 2.20 4.81
N GLU A 22 -13.60 2.44 3.50
CA GLU A 22 -14.13 1.46 2.56
C GLU A 22 -13.40 0.18 2.94
N SER A 23 -14.18 -0.78 3.44
CA SER A 23 -13.68 -2.05 3.92
C SER A 23 -12.71 -2.59 2.89
N ILE A 24 -11.41 -2.53 3.17
CA ILE A 24 -10.41 -3.18 2.34
C ILE A 24 -10.91 -4.62 2.25
N PRO A 25 -11.19 -5.13 1.04
CA PRO A 25 -11.85 -6.41 0.88
C PRO A 25 -11.12 -7.44 1.73
N TYR A 26 -11.87 -8.07 2.63
CA TYR A 26 -11.34 -9.12 3.48
C TYR A 26 -10.88 -10.24 2.55
N ALA A 27 -9.56 -10.41 2.44
CA ALA A 27 -8.94 -11.38 1.56
C ALA A 27 -8.42 -12.55 2.41
N PRO A 28 -9.10 -13.72 2.45
CA PRO A 28 -8.60 -14.89 3.14
C PRO A 28 -7.93 -15.85 2.16
N ALA A 29 -6.62 -15.70 2.06
CA ALA A 29 -5.60 -16.73 1.94
C ALA A 29 -4.30 -15.97 2.16
N LYS A 30 -3.53 -16.29 3.21
CA LYS A 30 -2.28 -15.59 3.54
C LYS A 30 -1.12 -16.54 3.26
N THR A 31 -0.44 -16.33 2.14
CA THR A 31 0.84 -16.99 1.90
C THR A 31 1.92 -16.16 2.59
N THR A 32 2.69 -16.77 3.50
CA THR A 32 3.84 -16.09 4.09
C THR A 32 4.93 -15.94 3.03
N LEU A 33 5.39 -14.70 2.81
CA LEU A 33 6.51 -14.40 1.92
C LEU A 33 7.82 -14.46 2.70
N GLN A 34 7.95 -13.62 3.74
CA GLN A 34 9.13 -13.55 4.61
C GLN A 34 8.76 -12.93 5.95
N GLY A 35 9.18 -13.54 7.06
CA GLY A 35 8.90 -13.04 8.41
C GLY A 35 7.40 -12.83 8.65
N GLU A 36 7.02 -11.60 8.98
CA GLU A 36 5.61 -11.19 9.20
C GLU A 36 4.88 -10.72 7.92
N ILE A 37 5.56 -10.77 6.77
CA ILE A 37 5.00 -10.36 5.48
C ILE A 37 4.17 -11.51 4.91
N THR A 38 2.89 -11.23 4.66
CA THR A 38 1.95 -12.18 4.08
C THR A 38 1.28 -11.57 2.85
N LEU A 39 0.93 -12.42 1.90
CA LEU A 39 0.30 -12.04 0.65
C LEU A 39 -1.09 -12.65 0.57
N SER A 40 -2.05 -11.87 0.12
CA SER A 40 -3.42 -12.33 -0.13
C SER A 40 -3.90 -12.02 -1.52
N VAL A 41 -4.62 -12.98 -2.11
CA VAL A 41 -5.16 -12.89 -3.46
C VAL A 41 -6.57 -12.29 -3.39
N THR A 42 -6.86 -11.36 -4.29
CA THR A 42 -8.18 -10.73 -4.48
C THR A 42 -8.55 -10.74 -5.96
N ASP A 43 -9.80 -10.45 -6.28
CA ASP A 43 -10.28 -10.34 -7.67
C ASP A 43 -9.55 -9.27 -8.47
N THR A 44 -8.93 -8.29 -7.80
CA THR A 44 -8.29 -7.12 -8.41
C THR A 44 -6.77 -7.11 -8.28
N GLY A 45 -6.16 -8.16 -7.72
CA GLY A 45 -4.70 -8.25 -7.53
C GLY A 45 -4.29 -8.91 -6.21
N LEU A 46 -3.07 -8.63 -5.75
CA LEU A 46 -2.50 -9.20 -4.53
C LEU A 46 -2.29 -8.10 -3.49
N ILE A 47 -2.84 -8.26 -2.29
CA ILE A 47 -2.59 -7.36 -1.17
C ILE A 47 -1.50 -7.95 -0.30
N VAL A 48 -0.46 -7.16 -0.02
CA VAL A 48 0.63 -7.53 0.88
C VAL A 48 0.38 -6.90 2.24
N TYR A 49 0.52 -7.70 3.29
CA TYR A 49 0.33 -7.32 4.68
C TYR A 49 1.59 -7.52 5.49
N ARG A 50 1.83 -6.66 6.48
CA ARG A 50 2.77 -6.88 7.59
C ARG A 50 2.01 -6.82 8.91
N ALA A 51 2.07 -7.88 9.71
CA ALA A 51 1.36 -7.97 11.00
C ALA A 51 -0.13 -7.57 10.91
N ASN A 52 -0.81 -8.02 9.85
CA ASN A 52 -2.21 -7.70 9.49
C ASN A 52 -2.50 -6.29 8.97
N ASN A 53 -1.49 -5.42 8.81
CA ASN A 53 -1.65 -4.10 8.19
C ASN A 53 -1.32 -4.19 6.70
N PRO A 54 -2.20 -3.74 5.78
CA PRO A 54 -1.89 -3.71 4.36
C PRO A 54 -0.77 -2.68 4.10
N ILE A 55 0.31 -3.12 3.46
CA ILE A 55 1.49 -2.31 3.17
C ILE A 55 1.68 -2.06 1.67
N ALA A 56 1.16 -2.95 0.82
CA ALA A 56 1.21 -2.80 -0.62
C ALA A 56 0.05 -3.51 -1.33
N TRP A 57 -0.25 -3.08 -2.55
CA TRP A 57 -1.18 -3.71 -3.48
C TRP A 57 -0.49 -3.88 -4.84
N ILE A 58 -0.46 -5.12 -5.32
CA ILE A 58 0.19 -5.55 -6.56
C ILE A 58 -0.91 -5.89 -7.57
N VAL A 59 -0.88 -5.27 -8.75
CA VAL A 59 -1.91 -5.41 -9.79
C VAL A 59 -1.25 -5.66 -11.13
N SER A 60 -1.83 -6.55 -11.95
CA SER A 60 -1.42 -6.68 -13.34
C SER A 60 -1.92 -5.50 -14.17
N GLY A 61 -1.02 -4.79 -14.83
CA GLY A 61 -1.31 -3.70 -15.76
C GLY A 61 -1.01 -4.11 -17.20
N TYR A 62 -1.66 -3.42 -18.14
CA TYR A 62 -1.28 -3.50 -19.55
C TYR A 62 -1.56 -2.18 -20.27
N HIS A 63 -0.69 -1.84 -21.21
CA HIS A 63 -0.89 -0.74 -22.14
C HIS A 63 -1.05 -1.29 -23.54
N LYS A 64 -2.11 -0.84 -24.23
CA LYS A 64 -2.30 -1.08 -25.67
C LYS A 64 -1.95 0.19 -26.41
N GLY A 65 -1.08 0.05 -27.41
CA GLY A 65 -0.65 1.15 -28.26
C GLY A 65 -0.44 0.70 -29.70
N GLN A 66 0.07 1.61 -30.51
CA GLN A 66 0.46 1.34 -31.88
C GLN A 66 1.88 1.87 -32.09
N GLN A 67 2.74 1.05 -32.67
CA GLN A 67 4.07 1.45 -33.13
C GLN A 67 4.30 0.78 -34.48
N ASP A 68 4.83 1.54 -35.44
CA ASP A 68 5.07 1.06 -36.81
C ASP A 68 3.79 0.57 -37.51
N LEU A 69 2.67 1.24 -37.23
CA LEU A 69 1.31 0.89 -37.68
C LEU A 69 0.80 -0.48 -37.18
N GLN A 70 1.53 -1.18 -36.32
CA GLN A 70 1.11 -2.45 -35.75
C GLN A 70 0.62 -2.30 -34.31
N PRO A 71 -0.46 -3.00 -33.89
CA PRO A 71 -0.87 -3.05 -32.50
C PRO A 71 0.24 -3.64 -31.65
N LYS A 72 0.55 -2.99 -30.53
CA LYS A 72 1.46 -3.51 -29.51
C LYS A 72 0.77 -3.52 -28.16
N GLU A 73 1.02 -4.57 -27.40
CA GLU A 73 0.63 -4.68 -25.99
C GLU A 73 1.90 -4.79 -25.16
N CYS A 74 1.98 -4.03 -24.08
CA CYS A 74 3.01 -4.13 -23.07
C CYS A 74 2.33 -4.47 -21.75
N SER A 75 2.68 -5.61 -21.16
CA SER A 75 2.16 -6.06 -19.87
C SER A 75 3.20 -5.79 -18.78
N PHE A 76 2.73 -5.37 -17.61
CA PHE A 76 3.56 -5.04 -16.46
C PHE A 76 2.81 -5.34 -15.16
N VAL A 77 3.51 -5.21 -14.05
CA VAL A 77 3.00 -5.38 -12.70
C VAL A 77 3.17 -4.06 -11.97
N ASP A 78 2.06 -3.42 -11.63
CA ASP A 78 2.04 -2.21 -10.81
C ASP A 78 2.00 -2.57 -9.33
N VAL A 79 2.74 -1.81 -8.54
CA VAL A 79 2.80 -1.92 -7.09
C VAL A 79 2.51 -0.56 -6.48
N SER A 80 1.44 -0.44 -5.71
CA SER A 80 1.15 0.73 -4.87
C SER A 80 1.49 0.40 -3.41
N TYR A 81 2.30 1.21 -2.73
CA TYR A 81 2.77 0.89 -1.37
C TYR A 81 2.94 2.13 -0.48
N PHE A 82 2.89 1.92 0.84
CA PHE A 82 3.07 2.98 1.83
C PHE A 82 4.53 3.10 2.26
N ARG A 83 5.14 4.27 2.09
CA ARG A 83 6.50 4.55 2.59
C ARG A 83 6.48 5.52 3.76
N GLN A 84 7.09 5.13 4.86
CA GLN A 84 7.36 6.03 5.98
C GLN A 84 8.59 6.89 5.65
N THR A 85 8.41 8.20 5.70
CA THR A 85 9.48 9.19 5.54
C THR A 85 9.65 10.01 6.82
N GLN A 86 10.69 10.84 6.88
CA GLN A 86 10.88 11.81 7.98
C GLN A 86 9.74 12.83 8.08
N ARG A 87 8.93 12.99 7.03
CA ARG A 87 7.86 13.99 6.93
C ARG A 87 6.46 13.41 7.05
N GLY A 88 6.33 12.09 7.24
CA GLY A 88 5.04 11.39 7.30
C GLY A 88 4.99 10.19 6.39
N GLN A 89 3.77 9.77 6.04
CA GLN A 89 3.50 8.62 5.18
C GLN A 89 3.16 9.08 3.77
N ASN A 90 3.82 8.50 2.78
CA ASN A 90 3.52 8.70 1.36
C ASN A 90 2.98 7.42 0.75
N LEU A 91 2.03 7.55 -0.17
CA LEU A 91 1.67 6.50 -1.10
C LEU A 91 2.57 6.63 -2.33
N GLU A 92 3.33 5.59 -2.64
CA GLU A 92 4.24 5.52 -3.79
C GLU A 92 3.80 4.40 -4.74
N THR A 93 4.25 4.48 -6.00
CA THR A 93 4.00 3.49 -7.04
C THR A 93 5.30 3.06 -7.70
N ALA A 94 5.41 1.78 -8.06
CA ALA A 94 6.51 1.22 -8.85
C ALA A 94 5.98 0.17 -9.84
N ASP A 95 6.59 0.07 -11.01
CA ASP A 95 6.23 -0.88 -12.06
C ASP A 95 7.36 -1.90 -12.31
N PHE A 96 6.97 -3.14 -12.63
CA PHE A 96 7.86 -4.26 -12.87
C PHE A 96 7.41 -5.08 -14.08
N PHE A 97 8.32 -5.84 -14.69
CA PHE A 97 7.95 -6.73 -15.80
C PHE A 97 7.38 -8.05 -15.31
N THR A 98 7.74 -8.47 -14.09
CA THR A 98 7.31 -9.75 -13.53
C THR A 98 6.74 -9.58 -12.12
N LEU A 99 5.85 -10.52 -11.75
CA LEU A 99 5.33 -10.59 -10.38
C LEU A 99 6.44 -10.90 -9.36
N GLN A 100 7.45 -11.66 -9.76
CA GLN A 100 8.55 -12.01 -8.87
C GLN A 100 9.37 -10.76 -8.49
N GLU A 101 9.74 -9.91 -9.46
CA GLU A 101 10.44 -8.64 -9.19
C GLU A 101 9.63 -7.73 -8.26
N ALA A 102 8.32 -7.65 -8.46
CA ALA A 102 7.42 -6.88 -7.60
C ALA A 102 7.39 -7.42 -6.16
N ILE A 103 7.38 -8.76 -5.99
CA ILE A 103 7.42 -9.39 -4.67
C ILE A 103 8.78 -9.14 -4.00
N GLU A 104 9.89 -9.37 -4.71
CA GLU A 104 11.25 -9.13 -4.20
C GLU A 104 11.41 -7.68 -3.74
N PHE A 105 10.99 -6.71 -4.56
CA PHE A 105 10.99 -5.29 -4.20
C PHE A 105 10.23 -5.00 -2.89
N ILE A 106 9.01 -5.52 -2.74
CA ILE A 106 8.21 -5.29 -1.52
C ILE A 106 8.85 -5.99 -0.32
N THR A 107 9.38 -7.19 -0.51
CA THR A 107 9.98 -7.95 0.59
C THR A 107 11.28 -7.29 1.05
N ASP A 108 12.10 -6.75 0.15
CA ASP A 108 13.29 -5.98 0.50
C ASP A 108 12.93 -4.64 1.17
N THR A 109 11.89 -3.95 0.67
CA THR A 109 11.45 -2.65 1.19
C THR A 109 10.91 -2.74 2.62
N PHE A 110 10.21 -3.82 2.96
CA PHE A 110 9.49 -3.95 4.23
C PHE A 110 9.96 -5.08 5.15
N GLY A 111 10.77 -6.01 4.63
CA GLY A 111 11.21 -7.23 5.29
C GLY A 111 12.61 -7.14 5.91
N GLY A 112 13.17 -5.92 6.00
CA GLY A 112 14.50 -5.67 6.56
C GLY A 112 14.77 -6.44 7.85
N GLU A 113 16.03 -6.85 8.04
CA GLU A 113 16.48 -7.69 9.15
C GLU A 113 15.99 -7.14 10.49
N SER A 114 15.08 -7.89 11.11
CA SER A 114 14.63 -7.71 12.49
C SER A 114 15.74 -7.97 13.49
#